data_AF-A0A2G9M867-F1
#
_entry.id   AF-A0A2G9M867-F1
#
_cell.length_a   1.000
_cell.length_b   1.000
_cell.length_c   1.000
_cell.angle_alpha   90.00
_cell.angle_beta   90.00
_cell.angle_gamma   90.00
#
_symmetry.space_group_name_H-M   'P 1'
#
loop_
_entity.id
_entity.type
_entity.pdbx_description
1 polymer ?
#
loop_
_entity_poly.entity_id
_entity_poly.type
_entity_poly.pdbx_seq_one_letter_code
_entity_poly.pdbx_strand_id
1 'polypeptide(L)' 'HNKSGFVVNSVEEAVECLRKINMIKRSDCRKRVEGMFTVDCMVGGYIKVYKEIMELERGKRH' A
#
# COMPACT_ATOMS: atom_id res chain seq x y z
N HIS A 1 -10.20 -3.54 3.17
CA HIS A 1 -10.59 -2.11 3.02
C HIS A 1 -11.15 -1.59 4.35
N ASN A 2 -10.99 -0.30 4.69
CA ASN A 2 -11.47 0.38 5.92
C ASN A 2 -10.91 -0.06 7.29
N LYS A 3 -9.79 -0.81 7.34
CA LYS A 3 -9.17 -1.21 8.63
C LYS A 3 -8.09 -0.27 9.14
N SER A 4 -7.41 0.44 8.25
CA SER A 4 -6.27 1.32 8.57
C SER A 4 -6.49 2.78 8.18
N GLY A 5 -7.66 3.12 7.65
CA GLY A 5 -7.99 4.43 7.11
C GLY A 5 -9.17 4.37 6.15
N PHE A 6 -9.60 5.54 5.71
CA PHE A 6 -10.62 5.75 4.68
C PHE A 6 -9.99 6.43 3.48
N VAL A 7 -10.37 6.02 2.27
CA VAL A 7 -10.00 6.69 1.02
C VAL A 7 -11.30 7.21 0.42
N VAL A 8 -11.37 8.51 0.18
CA VAL A 8 -12.59 9.24 -0.20
C VAL A 8 -12.29 10.13 -1.40
N ASN A 9 -13.33 10.49 -2.15
CA ASN A 9 -13.20 11.26 -3.38
C ASN A 9 -13.65 12.73 -3.24
N SER A 10 -14.21 13.10 -2.09
CA SER A 10 -14.65 14.47 -1.81
C SER A 10 -14.39 14.89 -0.36
N VAL A 11 -14.50 16.20 -0.13
CA VAL A 11 -14.34 16.78 1.22
C VAL A 11 -15.53 16.40 2.09
N GLU A 12 -16.72 16.35 1.54
CA GLU A 12 -17.95 15.98 2.24
C GLU A 12 -17.86 14.53 2.76
N GLU A 13 -17.34 13.61 1.94
CA GLU A 13 -17.07 12.23 2.35
C GLU A 13 -15.99 12.15 3.46
N ALA A 14 -14.98 13.02 3.40
CA ALA A 14 -13.95 13.10 4.44
C ALA A 14 -14.55 13.54 5.79
N VAL A 15 -15.45 14.53 5.79
CA VAL A 15 -16.15 15.01 6.99
C VAL A 15 -17.00 13.90 7.61
N GLU A 16 -17.68 13.10 6.79
CA GLU A 16 -18.43 11.94 7.30
C GLU A 16 -17.51 10.83 7.84
N CYS A 17 -16.34 10.63 7.24
CA CYS A 17 -15.34 9.67 7.74
C CYS A 17 -14.71 10.11 9.07
N LEU A 18 -14.56 11.41 9.33
CA LEU A 18 -14.07 11.92 10.61
C LEU A 18 -14.96 11.46 11.78
N ARG A 19 -16.28 11.39 11.58
CA ARG A 19 -17.22 10.88 12.60
C ARG A 19 -16.97 9.41 12.96
N LYS A 20 -16.32 8.65 12.06
CA LYS A 20 -16.04 7.22 12.19
C LYS A 20 -14.56 6.93 12.52
N ILE A 21 -13.76 7.97 12.78
CA ILE A 21 -12.31 7.82 13.03
C ILE A 21 -12.01 6.90 14.22
N ASN A 22 -12.88 6.91 15.24
CA ASN A 22 -12.80 6.04 16.41
C ASN A 22 -12.94 4.54 16.09
N MET A 23 -13.47 4.19 14.93
CA MET A 23 -13.54 2.80 14.46
C MET A 23 -12.19 2.27 13.97
N ILE A 24 -11.21 3.15 13.72
CA ILE A 24 -9.87 2.74 13.29
C ILE A 24 -9.06 2.31 14.51
N LYS A 25 -8.65 1.04 14.52
CA LYS A 25 -7.74 0.51 15.54
C LYS A 25 -6.30 0.81 15.15
N ARG A 26 -5.60 1.60 15.96
CA ARG A 26 -4.18 1.93 15.73
C ARG A 26 -3.28 0.70 15.60
N SER A 27 -3.61 -0.38 16.32
CA SER A 27 -2.94 -1.67 16.21
C SER A 27 -3.01 -2.27 14.80
N ASP A 28 -4.14 -2.11 14.12
CA ASP A 28 -4.35 -2.67 12.78
C ASP A 28 -3.57 -1.87 11.73
N CYS A 29 -3.48 -0.54 11.90
CA CYS A 29 -2.57 0.30 11.13
C CYS A 29 -1.12 -0.15 11.30
N ARG A 30 -0.68 -0.38 12.55
CA ARG A 30 0.69 -0.80 12.85
C ARG A 30 1.03 -2.16 12.25
N LYS A 31 0.17 -3.16 12.44
CA LYS A 31 0.34 -4.50 11.86
C LYS A 31 0.44 -4.46 10.33
N ARG A 32 -0.34 -3.58 9.68
CA ARG A 32 -0.26 -3.41 8.22
C ARG A 32 1.08 -2.85 7.79
N VAL A 33 1.61 -1.85 8.48
CA VAL A 33 2.92 -1.26 8.19
C VAL A 33 4.02 -2.32 8.37
N GLU A 34 4.00 -3.04 9.48
CA GLU A 34 4.98 -4.09 9.78
C GLU A 34 4.92 -5.29 8.84
N GLY A 35 3.76 -5.59 8.25
CA GLY A 35 3.62 -6.72 7.34
C GLY A 35 3.90 -6.41 5.87
N MET A 36 3.86 -5.13 5.46
CA MET A 36 3.87 -4.75 4.04
C MET A 36 4.93 -3.72 3.67
N PHE A 37 5.42 -2.94 4.63
CA PHE A 37 6.28 -1.78 4.39
C PHE A 37 7.61 -1.88 5.16
N THR A 38 8.07 -3.09 5.48
CA THR A 38 9.42 -3.29 6.01
C THR A 38 10.46 -3.06 4.91
N VAL A 39 11.71 -2.81 5.32
CA VAL A 39 12.83 -2.69 4.39
C VAL A 39 12.93 -3.94 3.50
N ASP A 40 12.81 -5.13 4.08
CA ASP A 40 12.89 -6.39 3.33
C ASP A 40 11.75 -6.53 2.29
N CYS A 41 10.51 -6.19 2.67
CA CYS A 41 9.38 -6.19 1.74
C CYS A 41 9.61 -5.24 0.56
N MET A 42 10.09 -4.03 0.85
CA MET A 42 10.32 -3.01 -0.17
C MET A 42 11.47 -3.42 -1.11
N VAL A 43 12.61 -3.84 -0.57
CA VAL A 43 13.77 -4.29 -1.35
C VAL A 43 13.40 -5.49 -2.22
N GLY A 44 12.69 -6.48 -1.67
CA GLY A 44 12.20 -7.63 -2.43
C GLY A 44 11.29 -7.22 -3.59
N GLY A 45 10.39 -6.27 -3.36
CA GLY A 45 9.53 -5.70 -4.39
C GLY A 45 10.31 -5.02 -5.52
N TYR A 46 11.28 -4.17 -5.19
CA TYR A 46 12.13 -3.52 -6.20
C TYR A 46 12.95 -4.51 -7.01
N ILE A 47 13.56 -5.50 -6.37
CA ILE A 47 14.33 -6.56 -7.05
C ILE A 47 13.43 -7.31 -8.05
N LYS A 48 12.19 -7.61 -7.67
CA LYS A 48 11.23 -8.27 -8.56
C LYS A 48 10.94 -7.42 -9.80
N VAL A 49 10.64 -6.13 -9.62
CA VAL A 49 10.39 -5.20 -10.75
C VAL A 49 11.61 -5.09 -11.66
N TYR A 50 12.82 -5.00 -11.11
CA TYR A 50 14.04 -4.96 -11.92
C TYR A 50 14.23 -6.23 -12.75
N LYS A 51 13.97 -7.40 -12.17
CA LYS A 51 14.01 -8.67 -12.93
C LYS A 51 12.99 -8.69 -14.06
N GLU A 52 11.75 -8.26 -13.80
CA GLU A 52 10.68 -8.19 -14.81
C GLU A 52 11.07 -7.25 -15.97
N ILE A 53 11.61 -6.08 -15.67
CA ILE A 53 12.10 -5.14 -16.69
C ILE A 53 13.23 -5.76 -17.50
N MET A 54 14.20 -6.43 -16.86
CA MET A 54 15.32 -7.07 -17.58
C MET A 54 14.85 -8.17 -18.52
N GLU A 55 13.85 -8.97 -18.14
CA GLU A 55 13.28 -10.00 -19.03
C GLU A 55 12.51 -9.39 -20.20
N LEU A 56 11.74 -8.33 -19.97
CA LEU A 56 11.05 -7.61 -21.05
C LEU A 56 12.04 -7.01 -22.06
N GLU A 57 13.16 -6.44 -21.58
CA GLU A 57 14.19 -5.88 -22.45
C GLU A 57 14.98 -6.96 -23.22
N ARG A 58 15.16 -8.16 -22.66
CA ARG A 58 15.73 -9.30 -23.39
C ARG A 58 14.81 -9.79 -24.50
N GLY A 59 13.51 -9.88 -24.22
CA GLY A 59 12.49 -10.29 -25.19
C GLY A 59 12.32 -9.30 -26.36
N LYS A 60 12.57 -8.00 -26.15
CA LYS A 60 12.54 -6.98 -27.22
C LYS A 60 13.77 -7.00 -28.15
N ARG A 61 14.87 -7.61 -27.73
CA ARG A 61 16.13 -7.69 -28.51
C ARG A 61 16.22 -8.93 -29.40
N HIS A 62 15.18 -9.77 -29.39
CA HIS A 62 15.00 -10.93 -30.27
C HIS A 62 13.79 -10.70 -31.17
#